data_AF-A0A957T2U5-F1
#
_entry.id   AF-A0A957T2U5-F1
#
_cell.length_a   1.000
_cell.length_b   1.000
_cell.length_c   1.000
_cell.angle_alpha   90.00
_cell.angle_beta   90.00
_cell.angle_gamma   90.00
#
_symmetry.space_group_name_H-M   'P 1'
#
loop_
_entity.id
_entity.type
_entity.pdbx_description
1 polymer ?
#
loop_
_entity_poly.entity_id
_entity_poly.type
_entity_poly.pdbx_seq_one_letter_code
_entity_poly.pdbx_strand_id
1 'polypeptide(L)'
;LVHKSLVQRDGDGRFAMHELLRQFCLEQLAVLQESALTTVTRQRHAIYYLQALHESDGTMKGYDPQPLLIQLRRDLDNIRQAWQWAIHSGEWGLIDQSLSGVSRYYLLLGLLSEGRQMLQEAVTTLRAALTEHGLLTDESATDNLSLQSLLPRILVAQAFFANALADYDIAIAMAREVIDTGVGTEADMGAEKTIREVPVFATAHLRWGEALWYKGEIETAQPHLMRALALVDAWSTTSHLQHEIKADALCVLGLIAVRTGDYAAAINAYAESHQLSERLADAYRTGRALYSLGTVYRNQAHYTEARGYLAQGLTIAQQTGDRHSESRVLNSLGDIELYQGNFRQARDYYTAVADFAAIVGDRRSECIAQTNLGIVARDLGQYDTAIREFNESLTLARTIGFPRGEGWTLCCLSLLHFQRRQHRDALRFAREALALFDHLGDRLGQAFAQTNLGRAYQGMRSWQDAQRAFDEAKRLRFALGQPHLAIEATTGLAVAAWGRGDPVNALAHVEEILGYLYGATLEGSEVPSTVYATCYQILQALGDPRAAAVFAEAEAFHQSRAARLAGDEQRTYLAASQQASIALTE
;
A
#
# COMPACT_ATOMS: atom_id res chain seq x y z
N LEU A 1 35.13 -28.36 -36.62
CA LEU A 1 35.48 -28.75 -35.23
C LEU A 1 35.70 -27.51 -34.35
N VAL A 2 34.80 -26.51 -34.41
CA VAL A 2 35.05 -25.17 -33.83
C VAL A 2 34.56 -25.01 -32.38
N HIS A 3 33.88 -26.01 -31.80
CA HIS A 3 33.44 -25.98 -30.39
C HIS A 3 33.76 -27.28 -29.65
N LYS A 4 35.05 -27.58 -29.43
CA LYS A 4 35.51 -28.77 -28.68
C LYS A 4 35.72 -28.53 -27.17
N SER A 5 35.50 -27.30 -26.67
CA SER A 5 35.67 -27.04 -25.24
C SER A 5 34.46 -27.54 -24.46
N LEU A 6 34.70 -28.45 -23.51
CA LEU A 6 33.70 -28.88 -22.52
C LEU A 6 33.43 -27.80 -21.45
N VAL A 7 34.14 -26.68 -21.51
CA VAL A 7 33.86 -25.46 -20.75
C VAL A 7 33.81 -24.30 -21.74
N GLN A 8 32.64 -23.73 -21.95
CA GLN A 8 32.42 -22.63 -22.88
C GLN A 8 32.34 -21.32 -22.11
N ARG A 9 33.04 -20.29 -22.58
CA ARG A 9 32.86 -18.94 -22.06
C ARG A 9 31.72 -18.28 -22.85
N ASP A 10 30.68 -17.82 -22.18
CA ASP A 10 29.61 -17.07 -22.82
C ASP A 10 30.04 -15.61 -23.12
N GLY A 11 29.18 -14.88 -23.83
CA GLY A 11 29.44 -13.49 -24.21
C GLY A 11 29.58 -12.52 -23.03
N ASP A 12 29.06 -12.89 -21.86
CA ASP A 12 29.13 -12.11 -20.62
C ASP A 12 30.33 -12.50 -19.76
N GLY A 13 31.18 -13.41 -20.28
CA GLY A 13 32.41 -13.83 -19.65
C GLY A 13 32.25 -14.95 -18.60
N ARG A 14 31.05 -15.52 -18.44
CA ARG A 14 30.79 -16.68 -17.57
C ARG A 14 31.20 -17.97 -18.24
N PHE A 15 31.49 -18.99 -17.43
CA PHE A 15 31.85 -20.31 -17.93
C PHE A 15 30.67 -21.27 -17.77
N ALA A 16 30.16 -21.79 -18.88
CA ALA A 16 29.21 -22.88 -18.94
C ALA A 16 29.96 -24.21 -19.10
N MET A 17 29.74 -25.15 -18.19
CA MET A 17 30.28 -26.50 -18.29
C MET A 17 29.33 -27.40 -19.09
N HIS A 18 29.86 -28.18 -20.01
CA HIS A 18 29.09 -29.17 -20.77
C HIS A 18 28.52 -30.23 -19.82
N GLU A 19 27.26 -30.64 -20.03
CA GLU A 19 26.54 -31.52 -19.10
C GLU A 19 27.27 -32.83 -18.79
N LEU A 20 27.89 -33.47 -19.78
CA LEU A 20 28.71 -34.67 -19.56
C LEU A 20 29.89 -34.44 -18.62
N LEU A 21 30.56 -33.29 -18.73
CA LEU A 21 31.65 -32.93 -17.82
C LEU A 21 31.09 -32.62 -16.43
N ARG A 22 29.93 -31.96 -16.35
CA ARG A 22 29.24 -31.70 -15.07
C ARG A 22 28.88 -33.00 -14.35
N GLN A 23 28.27 -33.96 -15.04
CA GLN A 23 27.92 -35.29 -14.49
C GLN A 23 29.16 -36.04 -14.03
N PHE A 24 30.20 -36.10 -14.86
CA PHE A 24 31.48 -36.71 -14.47
C PHE A 24 32.08 -36.05 -13.23
N CYS A 25 32.11 -34.72 -13.17
CA CYS A 25 32.60 -33.99 -11.99
C CYS A 25 31.77 -34.29 -10.74
N LEU A 26 30.45 -34.39 -10.85
CA LEU A 26 29.56 -34.75 -9.73
C LEU A 26 29.82 -36.18 -9.24
N GLU A 27 30.00 -37.13 -10.15
CA GLU A 27 30.35 -38.51 -9.80
C GLU A 27 31.70 -38.59 -9.10
N GLN A 28 32.72 -37.89 -9.61
CA GLN A 28 34.04 -37.84 -8.97
C GLN A 28 33.99 -37.16 -7.61
N LEU A 29 33.20 -36.09 -7.45
CA LEU A 29 32.97 -35.43 -6.16
C LEU A 29 32.30 -36.36 -5.14
N ALA A 30 31.34 -37.19 -5.57
CA ALA A 30 30.67 -38.16 -4.71
C ALA A 30 31.63 -39.27 -4.23
N VAL A 31 32.58 -39.67 -5.07
CA VAL A 31 33.63 -40.64 -4.71
C VAL A 31 34.65 -40.05 -3.73
N LEU A 32 34.92 -38.75 -3.81
CA LEU A 32 35.91 -38.03 -3.01
C LEU A 32 35.46 -37.68 -1.57
N GLN A 33 34.50 -38.42 -0.97
CA GLN A 33 33.93 -38.25 0.39
C GLN A 33 34.54 -37.11 1.25
N GLU A 34 33.77 -36.06 1.57
CA GLU A 34 34.16 -34.86 2.35
C GLU A 34 35.66 -34.64 2.52
N SER A 35 36.35 -34.43 1.41
CA SER A 35 37.76 -34.05 1.44
C SER A 35 37.94 -32.62 1.96
N ALA A 36 39.09 -32.31 2.56
CA ALA A 36 39.45 -30.94 2.93
C ALA A 36 39.36 -29.96 1.74
N LEU A 37 39.57 -30.45 0.51
CA LEU A 37 39.42 -29.65 -0.71
C LEU A 37 37.95 -29.26 -0.95
N THR A 38 37.01 -30.17 -0.73
CA THR A 38 35.57 -29.90 -0.87
C THR A 38 35.10 -28.81 0.09
N THR A 39 35.55 -28.84 1.35
CA THR A 39 35.24 -27.81 2.36
C THR A 39 35.79 -26.45 1.94
N VAL A 40 37.06 -26.39 1.53
CA VAL A 40 37.68 -25.13 1.07
C VAL A 40 36.98 -24.57 -0.18
N THR A 41 36.56 -25.42 -1.11
CA THR A 41 35.82 -24.98 -2.30
C THR A 41 34.45 -24.41 -1.94
N ARG A 42 33.68 -25.07 -1.06
CA ARG A 42 32.38 -24.56 -0.58
C ARG A 42 32.53 -23.23 0.14
N GLN A 43 33.54 -23.10 1.00
CA GLN A 43 33.83 -21.86 1.71
C GLN A 43 34.17 -20.71 0.75
N ARG A 44 35.03 -20.96 -0.25
CA ARG A 44 35.35 -19.94 -1.27
C ARG A 44 34.15 -19.54 -2.11
N HIS A 45 33.30 -20.49 -2.47
CA HIS A 45 32.04 -20.21 -3.18
C HIS A 45 31.11 -19.35 -2.32
N ALA A 46 30.94 -19.70 -1.05
CA ALA A 46 30.14 -18.92 -0.12
C ALA A 46 30.64 -17.48 0.02
N ILE A 47 31.96 -17.31 0.25
CA ILE A 47 32.59 -15.99 0.36
C ILE A 47 32.35 -15.18 -0.91
N TYR A 48 32.60 -15.74 -2.09
CA TYR A 48 32.45 -15.02 -3.36
C TYR A 48 31.04 -14.45 -3.55
N TYR A 49 30.00 -15.28 -3.43
CA TYR A 49 28.62 -14.84 -3.71
C TYR A 49 28.05 -13.96 -2.59
N LEU A 50 28.32 -14.26 -1.32
CA LEU A 50 27.80 -13.47 -0.21
C LEU A 50 28.51 -12.11 -0.07
N GLN A 51 29.82 -12.06 -0.35
CA GLN A 51 30.55 -10.79 -0.41
C GLN A 51 30.09 -9.95 -1.61
N ALA A 52 29.86 -10.56 -2.78
CA ALA A 52 29.33 -9.83 -3.94
C ALA A 52 27.96 -9.20 -3.63
N LEU A 53 27.08 -9.87 -2.88
CA LEU A 53 25.80 -9.31 -2.44
C LEU A 53 25.97 -8.18 -1.41
N HIS A 54 26.94 -8.32 -0.49
CA HIS A 54 27.28 -7.25 0.46
C HIS A 54 27.75 -5.99 -0.27
N GLU A 55 28.69 -6.12 -1.20
CA GLU A 55 29.24 -5.01 -1.99
C GLU A 55 28.17 -4.38 -2.91
N SER A 56 27.19 -5.18 -3.34
CA SER A 56 26.11 -4.74 -4.22
C SER A 56 24.93 -4.10 -3.48
N ASP A 57 24.87 -4.11 -2.13
CA ASP A 57 23.72 -3.63 -1.34
C ASP A 57 23.37 -2.18 -1.69
N GLY A 58 24.37 -1.30 -1.77
CA GLY A 58 24.20 0.11 -2.17
C GLY A 58 23.55 0.28 -3.54
N THR A 59 24.05 -0.44 -4.54
CA THR A 59 23.51 -0.40 -5.92
C THR A 59 22.10 -0.95 -5.98
N MET A 60 21.78 -1.97 -5.19
CA MET A 60 20.41 -2.50 -5.06
C MET A 60 19.44 -1.49 -4.42
N LYS A 61 19.92 -0.54 -3.59
CA LYS A 61 19.08 0.55 -3.06
C LYS A 61 18.88 1.70 -4.05
N GLY A 62 19.81 1.86 -4.98
CA GLY A 62 19.87 3.01 -5.87
C GLY A 62 18.73 3.10 -6.88
N TYR A 63 18.77 4.14 -7.70
CA TYR A 63 17.73 4.46 -8.67
C TYR A 63 17.82 3.65 -9.97
N ASP A 64 18.89 2.89 -10.21
CA ASP A 64 19.04 2.01 -11.38
C ASP A 64 19.58 0.61 -11.00
N PRO A 65 18.81 -0.17 -10.22
CA PRO A 65 19.23 -1.51 -9.79
C PRO A 65 19.02 -2.58 -10.88
N GLN A 66 18.28 -2.30 -11.96
CA GLN A 66 17.83 -3.32 -12.91
C GLN A 66 18.97 -4.10 -13.58
N PRO A 67 20.05 -3.48 -14.10
CA PRO A 67 21.12 -4.24 -14.75
C PRO A 67 21.77 -5.25 -13.80
N LEU A 68 21.99 -4.82 -12.54
CA LEU A 68 22.53 -5.67 -11.50
C LEU A 68 21.56 -6.79 -11.12
N LEU A 69 20.27 -6.49 -10.94
CA LEU A 69 19.26 -7.50 -10.60
C LEU A 69 19.10 -8.57 -11.68
N ILE A 70 19.23 -8.21 -12.96
CA ILE A 70 19.24 -9.16 -14.07
C ILE A 70 20.45 -10.10 -13.96
N GLN A 71 21.63 -9.57 -13.64
CA GLN A 71 22.84 -10.37 -13.46
C GLN A 71 22.71 -11.30 -12.24
N LEU A 72 22.30 -10.77 -11.08
CA LEU A 72 22.15 -11.52 -9.84
C LEU A 72 21.03 -12.58 -9.94
N ARG A 73 19.95 -12.33 -10.70
CA ARG A 73 18.89 -13.32 -10.94
C ARG A 73 19.42 -14.57 -11.63
N ARG A 74 20.41 -14.43 -12.52
CA ARG A 74 21.06 -15.59 -13.17
C ARG A 74 21.93 -16.40 -12.20
N ASP A 75 22.31 -15.81 -11.06
CA ASP A 75 23.14 -16.46 -10.03
C ASP A 75 22.33 -16.91 -8.81
N LEU A 76 21.00 -16.88 -8.89
CA LEU A 76 20.11 -17.20 -7.77
C LEU A 76 20.43 -18.55 -7.11
N ASP A 77 20.63 -19.61 -7.89
CA ASP A 77 20.96 -20.94 -7.35
C ASP A 77 22.34 -20.98 -6.68
N ASN A 78 23.30 -20.21 -7.20
CA ASN A 78 24.61 -20.11 -6.59
C ASN A 78 24.56 -19.33 -5.26
N ILE A 79 23.74 -18.29 -5.18
CA ILE A 79 23.49 -17.49 -3.97
C ILE A 79 22.79 -18.34 -2.90
N ARG A 80 21.73 -19.07 -3.27
CA ARG A 80 21.04 -20.03 -2.39
C ARG A 80 22.03 -21.01 -1.78
N GLN A 81 22.85 -21.62 -2.64
CA GLN A 81 23.81 -22.61 -2.23
C GLN A 81 24.93 -22.04 -1.35
N ALA A 82 25.41 -20.82 -1.67
CA ALA A 82 26.39 -20.07 -0.89
C ALA A 82 25.90 -19.81 0.53
N TRP A 83 24.66 -19.35 0.69
CA TRP A 83 24.05 -19.11 1.99
C TRP A 83 23.93 -20.40 2.81
N GLN A 84 23.41 -21.47 2.21
CA GLN A 84 23.31 -22.77 2.88
C GLN A 84 24.66 -23.29 3.35
N TRP A 85 25.69 -23.26 2.49
CA TRP A 85 27.03 -23.72 2.87
C TRP A 85 27.65 -22.85 3.96
N ALA A 86 27.45 -21.53 3.94
CA ALA A 86 27.93 -20.64 4.99
C ALA A 86 27.31 -20.98 6.36
N ILE A 87 25.99 -21.22 6.42
CA ILE A 87 25.31 -21.64 7.66
C ILE A 87 25.86 -22.97 8.18
N HIS A 88 25.89 -23.99 7.32
CA HIS A 88 26.29 -25.35 7.74
C HIS A 88 27.78 -25.44 8.11
N SER A 89 28.61 -24.56 7.57
CA SER A 89 30.05 -24.49 7.89
C SER A 89 30.34 -23.58 9.09
N GLY A 90 29.34 -22.93 9.69
CA GLY A 90 29.52 -22.02 10.82
C GLY A 90 30.20 -20.70 10.46
N GLU A 91 30.10 -20.23 9.22
CA GLU A 91 30.70 -18.98 8.72
C GLU A 91 29.86 -17.75 9.12
N TRP A 92 29.60 -17.60 10.42
CA TRP A 92 28.63 -16.63 10.96
C TRP A 92 29.00 -15.17 10.70
N GLY A 93 30.30 -14.85 10.62
CA GLY A 93 30.74 -13.49 10.24
C GLY A 93 30.36 -13.13 8.80
N LEU A 94 30.38 -14.10 7.89
CA LEU A 94 29.96 -13.90 6.50
C LEU A 94 28.43 -13.75 6.38
N ILE A 95 27.68 -14.54 7.16
CA ILE A 95 26.22 -14.39 7.30
C ILE A 95 25.87 -13.00 7.79
N ASP A 96 26.53 -12.52 8.84
CA ASP A 96 26.30 -11.19 9.41
C ASP A 96 26.54 -10.06 8.39
N GLN A 97 27.68 -10.09 7.71
CA GLN A 97 28.05 -9.08 6.72
C GLN A 97 27.09 -9.06 5.52
N SER A 98 26.63 -10.22 5.08
CA SER A 98 25.79 -10.35 3.88
C SER A 98 24.28 -10.24 4.17
N LEU A 99 23.84 -10.27 5.43
CA LEU A 99 22.43 -10.32 5.82
C LEU A 99 21.57 -9.23 5.15
N SER A 100 22.05 -7.97 5.14
CA SER A 100 21.35 -6.85 4.49
C SER A 100 21.19 -7.07 2.98
N GLY A 101 22.30 -7.35 2.29
CA GLY A 101 22.32 -7.53 0.84
C GLY A 101 21.50 -8.73 0.39
N VAL A 102 21.58 -9.85 1.10
CA VAL A 102 20.77 -11.05 0.85
C VAL A 102 19.29 -10.76 1.08
N SER A 103 18.92 -10.14 2.20
CA SER A 103 17.52 -9.78 2.48
C SER A 103 16.95 -8.87 1.41
N ARG A 104 17.72 -7.86 0.97
CA ARG A 104 17.32 -6.94 -0.10
C ARG A 104 17.18 -7.63 -1.44
N TYR A 105 18.10 -8.52 -1.78
CA TYR A 105 18.05 -9.31 -3.01
C TYR A 105 16.75 -10.15 -3.07
N TYR A 106 16.42 -10.88 -2.00
CA TYR A 106 15.19 -11.66 -1.92
C TYR A 106 13.93 -10.79 -2.00
N LEU A 107 13.94 -9.62 -1.34
CA LEU A 107 12.85 -8.62 -1.44
C LEU A 107 12.65 -8.15 -2.88
N LEU A 108 13.71 -7.71 -3.56
CA LEU A 108 13.65 -7.14 -4.92
C LEU A 108 13.26 -8.18 -5.99
N LEU A 109 13.58 -9.46 -5.77
CA LEU A 109 13.13 -10.53 -6.66
C LEU A 109 11.69 -10.99 -6.39
N GLY A 110 11.04 -10.50 -5.32
CA GLY A 110 9.72 -10.94 -4.89
C GLY A 110 9.70 -12.33 -4.25
N LEU A 111 10.85 -12.85 -3.83
CA LEU A 111 11.01 -14.20 -3.27
C LEU A 111 10.83 -14.20 -1.75
N LEU A 112 9.75 -13.59 -1.26
CA LEU A 112 9.54 -13.32 0.17
C LEU A 112 9.46 -14.59 1.03
N SER A 113 8.69 -15.60 0.58
CA SER A 113 8.53 -16.88 1.28
C SER A 113 9.86 -17.61 1.43
N GLU A 114 10.67 -17.59 0.37
CA GLU A 114 11.97 -18.24 0.35
C GLU A 114 12.99 -17.48 1.20
N GLY A 115 13.00 -16.14 1.12
CA GLY A 115 13.83 -15.30 1.97
C GLY A 115 13.57 -15.57 3.46
N ARG A 116 12.30 -15.70 3.85
CA ARG A 116 11.95 -16.09 5.23
C ARG A 116 12.43 -17.49 5.60
N GLN A 117 12.26 -18.47 4.71
CA GLN A 117 12.68 -19.85 4.97
C GLN A 117 14.20 -19.94 5.15
N MET A 118 14.94 -19.24 4.31
CA MET A 118 16.39 -19.13 4.37
C MET A 118 16.87 -18.53 5.71
N LEU A 119 16.19 -17.51 6.23
CA LEU A 119 16.47 -16.95 7.55
C LEU A 119 16.07 -17.91 8.69
N GLN A 120 14.96 -18.64 8.55
CA GLN A 120 14.53 -19.65 9.52
C GLN A 120 15.58 -20.76 9.68
N GLU A 121 16.18 -21.21 8.57
CA GLU A 121 17.27 -22.19 8.57
C GLU A 121 18.50 -21.65 9.30
N ALA A 122 18.84 -20.38 9.07
CA ALA A 122 19.91 -19.67 9.77
C ALA A 122 19.68 -19.62 11.29
N VAL A 123 18.47 -19.23 11.72
CA VAL A 123 18.06 -19.20 13.14
C VAL A 123 18.19 -20.58 13.77
N THR A 124 17.65 -21.61 13.09
CA THR A 124 17.63 -22.98 13.62
C THR A 124 19.04 -23.52 13.82
N THR A 125 19.91 -23.33 12.82
CA THR A 125 21.30 -23.81 12.87
C THR A 125 22.14 -23.00 13.87
N LEU A 126 21.96 -21.68 13.92
CA LEU A 126 22.66 -20.83 14.88
C LEU A 126 22.27 -21.16 16.32
N ARG A 127 20.99 -21.42 16.60
CA ARG A 127 20.53 -21.88 17.92
C ARG A 127 21.16 -23.22 18.31
N ALA A 128 21.24 -24.17 17.38
CA ALA A 128 21.90 -25.45 17.63
C ALA A 128 23.39 -25.25 17.99
N ALA A 129 24.11 -24.42 17.23
CA ALA A 129 25.50 -24.09 17.50
C ALA A 129 25.68 -23.38 18.87
N LEU A 130 24.82 -22.41 19.20
CA LEU A 130 24.84 -21.74 20.50
C LEU A 130 24.55 -22.72 21.65
N THR A 131 23.70 -23.73 21.43
CA THR A 131 23.41 -24.78 22.41
C THR A 131 24.62 -25.68 22.64
N GLU A 132 25.25 -26.16 21.57
CA GLU A 132 26.45 -27.01 21.62
C GLU A 132 27.60 -26.35 22.38
N HIS A 133 27.76 -25.03 22.22
CA HIS A 133 28.80 -24.26 22.89
C HIS A 133 28.41 -23.75 24.30
N GLY A 134 27.20 -24.03 24.79
CA GLY A 134 26.72 -23.57 26.10
C GLY A 134 26.48 -22.05 26.19
N LEU A 135 26.35 -21.37 25.05
CA LEU A 135 26.32 -19.91 24.93
C LEU A 135 24.90 -19.33 24.93
N LEU A 136 23.84 -20.12 25.07
CA LEU A 136 22.47 -19.60 25.13
C LEU A 136 22.15 -18.88 26.44
N THR A 137 22.87 -19.20 27.53
CA THR A 137 22.57 -18.72 28.90
C THR A 137 23.75 -18.08 29.61
N ASP A 138 24.94 -18.07 29.00
CA ASP A 138 26.15 -17.55 29.62
C ASP A 138 26.44 -16.11 29.16
N GLU A 139 26.00 -15.14 29.96
CA GLU A 139 26.22 -13.70 29.74
C GLU A 139 27.68 -13.26 30.01
N SER A 140 28.52 -14.16 30.55
CA SER A 140 29.89 -13.88 31.00
C SER A 140 30.97 -14.26 29.96
N ALA A 141 30.60 -14.98 28.90
CA ALA A 141 31.51 -15.42 27.84
C ALA A 141 31.81 -14.30 26.82
N THR A 142 32.77 -13.42 27.14
CA THR A 142 33.15 -12.29 26.29
C THR A 142 33.73 -12.69 24.92
N ASP A 143 34.19 -13.93 24.77
CA ASP A 143 34.89 -14.40 23.57
C ASP A 143 33.94 -14.80 22.42
N ASN A 144 32.62 -14.91 22.66
CA ASN A 144 31.61 -15.32 21.66
C ASN A 144 30.45 -14.30 21.46
N LEU A 145 30.64 -13.05 21.91
CA LEU A 145 29.70 -11.93 21.76
C LEU A 145 29.20 -11.70 20.31
N SER A 146 29.95 -12.12 19.30
CA SER A 146 29.57 -11.99 17.87
C SER A 146 28.44 -12.94 17.47
N LEU A 147 28.37 -14.14 18.04
CA LEU A 147 27.35 -15.15 17.73
C LEU A 147 26.03 -14.87 18.45
N GLN A 148 26.11 -14.51 19.74
CA GLN A 148 24.93 -14.12 20.53
C GLN A 148 24.26 -12.87 19.94
N SER A 149 25.03 -11.88 19.46
CA SER A 149 24.49 -10.66 18.83
C SER A 149 23.99 -10.84 17.38
N LEU A 150 24.32 -11.96 16.72
CA LEU A 150 23.85 -12.25 15.36
C LEU A 150 22.40 -12.76 15.35
N LEU A 151 22.01 -13.59 16.32
CA LEU A 151 20.66 -14.16 16.37
C LEU A 151 19.56 -13.07 16.37
N PRO A 152 19.62 -12.02 17.22
CA PRO A 152 18.67 -10.93 17.17
C PRO A 152 18.58 -10.21 15.82
N ARG A 153 19.70 -10.06 15.10
CA ARG A 153 19.74 -9.44 13.77
C ARG A 153 19.03 -10.28 12.71
N ILE A 154 19.22 -11.60 12.75
CA ILE A 154 18.51 -12.53 11.86
C ILE A 154 17.01 -12.55 12.19
N LEU A 155 16.63 -12.52 13.48
CA LEU A 155 15.23 -12.50 13.90
C LEU A 155 14.48 -11.24 13.42
N VAL A 156 15.07 -10.04 13.53
CA VAL A 156 14.40 -8.83 13.02
C VAL A 156 14.33 -8.79 11.49
N ALA A 157 15.31 -9.36 10.78
CA ALA A 157 15.23 -9.54 9.33
C ALA A 157 14.13 -10.54 8.96
N GLN A 158 13.96 -11.60 9.73
CA GLN A 158 12.91 -12.59 9.52
C GLN A 158 11.52 -12.00 9.82
N ALA A 159 11.40 -11.17 10.86
CA ALA A 159 10.19 -10.43 11.19
C ALA A 159 9.76 -9.48 10.06
N PHE A 160 10.73 -8.85 9.36
CA PHE A 160 10.45 -8.07 8.15
C PHE A 160 9.78 -8.92 7.06
N PHE A 161 10.32 -10.09 6.75
CA PHE A 161 9.69 -10.98 5.76
C PHE A 161 8.34 -11.52 6.24
N ALA A 162 8.17 -11.81 7.52
CA ALA A 162 6.88 -12.20 8.09
C ALA A 162 5.82 -11.10 7.92
N ASN A 163 6.17 -9.82 8.17
CA ASN A 163 5.29 -8.69 7.87
C ASN A 163 4.93 -8.60 6.38
N ALA A 164 5.92 -8.77 5.49
CA ALA A 164 5.71 -8.72 4.05
C ALA A 164 4.80 -9.86 3.53
N LEU A 165 4.79 -11.01 4.22
CA LEU A 165 3.94 -12.17 3.95
C LEU A 165 2.58 -12.13 4.66
N ALA A 166 2.29 -11.07 5.41
CA ALA A 166 1.12 -10.93 6.27
C ALA A 166 1.03 -11.95 7.43
N ASP A 167 2.15 -12.53 7.84
CA ASP A 167 2.27 -13.43 8.99
C ASP A 167 2.59 -12.62 10.26
N TYR A 168 1.70 -11.69 10.62
CA TYR A 168 1.93 -10.67 11.63
C TYR A 168 2.19 -11.22 13.04
N ASP A 169 1.54 -12.32 13.43
CA ASP A 169 1.78 -12.93 14.75
C ASP A 169 3.19 -13.51 14.85
N ILE A 170 3.74 -14.02 13.75
CA ILE A 170 5.13 -14.50 13.68
C ILE A 170 6.10 -13.32 13.78
N ALA A 171 5.81 -12.23 13.06
CA ALA A 171 6.62 -11.01 13.13
C ALA A 171 6.67 -10.43 14.55
N ILE A 172 5.51 -10.40 15.24
CA ILE A 172 5.39 -9.98 16.64
C ILE A 172 6.20 -10.91 17.55
N ALA A 173 6.05 -12.23 17.39
CA ALA A 173 6.78 -13.19 18.22
C ALA A 173 8.30 -13.04 18.10
N MET A 174 8.82 -12.85 16.89
CA MET A 174 10.24 -12.62 16.64
C MET A 174 10.75 -11.30 17.21
N ALA A 175 10.02 -10.20 16.98
CA ALA A 175 10.36 -8.90 17.54
C ALA A 175 10.33 -8.92 19.07
N ARG A 176 9.35 -9.61 19.64
CA ARG A 176 9.21 -9.79 21.08
C ARG A 176 10.35 -10.61 21.65
N GLU A 177 10.75 -11.72 21.01
CA GLU A 177 11.89 -12.51 21.46
C GLU A 177 13.14 -11.64 21.58
N VAL A 178 13.41 -10.83 20.55
CA VAL A 178 14.54 -9.88 20.57
C VAL A 178 14.43 -8.91 21.73
N ILE A 179 13.27 -8.28 21.94
CA ILE A 179 13.08 -7.32 23.03
C ILE A 179 13.22 -7.99 24.39
N ASP A 180 12.57 -9.14 24.60
CA ASP A 180 12.58 -9.89 25.86
C ASP A 180 13.99 -10.39 26.22
N THR A 181 14.87 -10.63 25.24
CA THR A 181 16.30 -10.93 25.49
C THR A 181 17.13 -9.75 26.01
N GLY A 182 16.57 -8.53 26.01
CA GLY A 182 17.32 -7.33 26.39
C GLY A 182 16.48 -6.17 26.94
N VAL A 183 15.45 -6.42 27.76
CA VAL A 183 14.83 -5.36 28.56
C VAL A 183 15.46 -5.25 29.94
N GLY A 184 16.43 -4.37 30.04
CA GLY A 184 16.68 -3.55 31.21
C GLY A 184 16.71 -2.10 30.74
N THR A 185 16.03 -1.20 31.44
CA THR A 185 16.20 0.25 31.20
C THR A 185 17.69 0.64 31.19
N GLU A 186 18.04 1.86 30.78
CA GLU A 186 19.40 2.42 30.97
C GLU A 186 19.96 2.20 32.40
N ALA A 187 19.10 1.90 33.39
CA ALA A 187 19.47 1.56 34.76
C ALA A 187 20.05 0.16 34.99
N ASP A 188 19.81 -0.84 34.11
CA ASP A 188 20.14 -2.26 34.40
C ASP A 188 21.23 -2.87 33.50
N MET A 189 21.59 -2.23 32.38
CA MET A 189 22.69 -2.67 31.52
C MET A 189 23.84 -1.65 31.53
N GLY A 190 25.06 -2.13 31.77
CA GLY A 190 26.26 -1.29 31.73
C GLY A 190 26.36 -0.52 30.41
N ALA A 191 26.73 0.77 30.49
CA ALA A 191 26.64 1.76 29.42
C ALA A 191 27.21 1.32 28.04
N GLU A 192 28.14 0.38 28.01
CA GLU A 192 28.77 -0.15 26.78
C GLU A 192 27.95 -1.25 26.07
N LYS A 193 27.23 -2.12 26.81
CA LYS A 193 26.32 -3.15 26.23
C LYS A 193 25.07 -2.48 25.66
N THR A 194 24.55 -1.48 26.36
CA THR A 194 23.35 -0.71 26.00
C THR A 194 23.48 -0.01 24.65
N ILE A 195 24.69 0.39 24.22
CA ILE A 195 24.93 1.15 22.97
C ILE A 195 25.07 0.24 21.73
N ARG A 196 25.58 -1.01 21.87
CA ARG A 196 25.83 -1.89 20.71
C ARG A 196 24.57 -2.54 20.14
N GLU A 197 23.54 -2.72 20.95
CA GLU A 197 22.31 -3.43 20.56
C GLU A 197 21.11 -2.51 20.24
N VAL A 198 21.26 -1.19 20.49
CA VAL A 198 20.23 -0.16 20.14
C VAL A 198 19.66 -0.34 18.74
N PRO A 199 20.46 -0.60 17.68
CA PRO A 199 19.91 -0.70 16.33
C PRO A 199 18.96 -1.89 16.17
N VAL A 200 19.25 -2.99 16.86
CA VAL A 200 18.46 -4.21 16.78
C VAL A 200 17.16 -4.06 17.56
N PHE A 201 17.20 -3.47 18.77
CA PHE A 201 15.98 -3.16 19.53
C PHE A 201 15.10 -2.14 18.84
N ALA A 202 15.68 -1.08 18.25
CA ALA A 202 14.93 -0.10 17.48
C ALA A 202 14.25 -0.76 16.27
N THR A 203 14.96 -1.65 15.57
CA THR A 203 14.39 -2.42 14.46
C THR A 203 13.30 -3.38 14.95
N ALA A 204 13.46 -4.06 16.09
CA ALA A 204 12.46 -4.95 16.65
C ALA A 204 11.17 -4.20 17.00
N HIS A 205 11.27 -3.05 17.69
CA HIS A 205 10.12 -2.20 17.98
C HIS A 205 9.43 -1.70 16.70
N LEU A 206 10.20 -1.33 15.66
CA LEU A 206 9.65 -0.99 14.35
C LEU A 206 8.86 -2.16 13.74
N ARG A 207 9.44 -3.36 13.67
CA ARG A 207 8.77 -4.54 13.07
C ARG A 207 7.51 -4.94 13.84
N TRP A 208 7.53 -4.80 15.16
CA TRP A 208 6.34 -5.02 15.98
C TRP A 208 5.27 -3.97 15.70
N GLY A 209 5.62 -2.68 15.69
CA GLY A 209 4.69 -1.60 15.37
C GLY A 209 4.06 -1.75 13.99
N GLU A 210 4.84 -2.14 12.98
CA GLU A 210 4.35 -2.48 11.63
C GLU A 210 3.33 -3.63 11.66
N ALA A 211 3.66 -4.72 12.36
CA ALA A 211 2.79 -5.89 12.44
C ALA A 211 1.43 -5.55 13.07
N LEU A 212 1.45 -4.81 14.19
CA LEU A 212 0.23 -4.37 14.88
C LEU A 212 -0.60 -3.42 14.01
N TRP A 213 0.05 -2.49 13.30
CA TRP A 213 -0.63 -1.62 12.35
C TRP A 213 -1.35 -2.43 11.27
N TYR A 214 -0.67 -3.39 10.65
CA TYR A 214 -1.27 -4.20 9.59
C TYR A 214 -2.37 -5.14 10.11
N LYS A 215 -2.33 -5.57 11.38
CA LYS A 215 -3.44 -6.25 12.06
C LYS A 215 -4.64 -5.34 12.36
N GLY A 216 -4.47 -4.02 12.25
CA GLY A 216 -5.51 -3.02 12.58
C GLY A 216 -5.52 -2.59 14.05
N GLU A 217 -4.52 -2.98 14.84
CA GLU A 217 -4.38 -2.64 16.26
C GLU A 217 -3.63 -1.29 16.43
N ILE A 218 -4.27 -0.20 16.00
CA ILE A 218 -3.62 1.13 15.91
C ILE A 218 -3.12 1.63 17.26
N GLU A 219 -3.93 1.48 18.31
CA GLU A 219 -3.64 1.99 19.66
C GLU A 219 -2.40 1.33 20.28
N THR A 220 -2.14 0.07 19.95
CA THR A 220 -0.96 -0.67 20.42
C THR A 220 0.23 -0.51 19.49
N ALA A 221 0.03 -0.24 18.19
CA ALA A 221 1.10 -0.03 17.23
C ALA A 221 1.92 1.24 17.51
N GLN A 222 1.25 2.37 17.78
CA GLN A 222 1.89 3.67 17.92
C GLN A 222 2.97 3.74 19.03
N PRO A 223 2.77 3.18 20.24
CA PRO A 223 3.80 3.12 21.27
C PRO A 223 5.10 2.43 20.82
N HIS A 224 5.00 1.34 20.06
CA HIS A 224 6.18 0.63 19.55
C HIS A 224 6.95 1.47 18.52
N LEU A 225 6.24 2.16 17.62
CA LEU A 225 6.87 3.05 16.63
C LEU A 225 7.56 4.25 17.31
N MET A 226 6.90 4.86 18.30
CA MET A 226 7.49 5.94 19.10
C MET A 226 8.71 5.46 19.88
N ARG A 227 8.69 4.22 20.40
CA ARG A 227 9.85 3.63 21.08
C ARG A 227 11.01 3.39 20.13
N ALA A 228 10.75 2.93 18.91
CA ALA A 228 11.78 2.79 17.87
C ALA A 228 12.46 4.14 17.56
N LEU A 229 11.67 5.21 17.42
CA LEU A 229 12.21 6.57 17.22
C LEU A 229 13.02 7.06 18.42
N ALA A 230 12.54 6.86 19.64
CA ALA A 230 13.27 7.27 20.85
C ALA A 230 14.63 6.55 20.98
N LEU A 231 14.68 5.26 20.64
CA LEU A 231 15.93 4.49 20.60
C LEU A 231 16.87 5.01 19.51
N VAL A 232 16.33 5.37 18.34
CA VAL A 232 17.09 6.00 17.26
C VAL A 232 17.65 7.35 17.70
N ASP A 233 16.89 8.20 18.39
CA ASP A 233 17.35 9.51 18.85
C ASP A 233 18.41 9.41 19.96
N ALA A 234 18.33 8.37 20.81
CA ALA A 234 19.35 8.06 21.81
C ALA A 234 20.62 7.42 21.21
N TRP A 235 20.56 6.95 19.96
CA TRP A 235 21.71 6.35 19.29
C TRP A 235 22.74 7.41 18.92
N SER A 236 23.84 7.46 19.68
CA SER A 236 24.89 8.48 19.56
C SER A 236 25.64 8.51 18.23
N THR A 237 25.56 7.46 17.41
CA THR A 237 26.29 7.35 16.15
C THR A 237 25.37 7.61 14.97
N THR A 238 25.66 8.63 14.17
CA THR A 238 24.98 8.84 12.89
C THR A 238 25.36 7.72 11.91
N SER A 239 24.39 6.91 11.54
CA SER A 239 24.56 5.78 10.61
C SER A 239 23.46 5.75 9.55
N HIS A 240 23.69 5.02 8.46
CA HIS A 240 22.65 4.81 7.44
C HIS A 240 21.45 4.06 8.03
N LEU A 241 21.72 3.05 8.86
CA LEU A 241 20.68 2.25 9.50
C LEU A 241 19.78 3.08 10.42
N GLN A 242 20.34 4.09 11.11
CA GLN A 242 19.56 5.03 11.93
C GLN A 242 18.50 5.76 11.07
N HIS A 243 18.90 6.30 9.92
CA HIS A 243 17.98 6.98 9.02
C HIS A 243 16.99 6.00 8.36
N GLU A 244 17.40 4.76 8.07
CA GLU A 244 16.51 3.73 7.52
C GLU A 244 15.38 3.39 8.50
N ILE A 245 15.70 3.11 9.77
CA ILE A 245 14.71 2.81 10.81
C ILE A 245 13.78 4.02 11.02
N LYS A 246 14.35 5.23 11.07
CA LYS A 246 13.57 6.47 11.23
C LYS A 246 12.60 6.69 10.08
N ALA A 247 13.05 6.52 8.83
CA ALA A 247 12.20 6.64 7.65
C ALA A 247 11.07 5.60 7.64
N ASP A 248 11.35 4.33 7.97
CA ASP A 248 10.31 3.30 8.11
C ASP A 248 9.29 3.67 9.19
N ALA A 249 9.74 4.02 10.39
CA ALA A 249 8.86 4.35 11.51
C ALA A 249 7.96 5.55 11.21
N LEU A 250 8.53 6.61 10.61
CA LEU A 250 7.78 7.80 10.17
C LEU A 250 6.75 7.44 9.09
N CYS A 251 7.10 6.57 8.14
CA CYS A 251 6.16 6.11 7.14
C CYS A 251 4.96 5.38 7.78
N VAL A 252 5.16 4.54 8.78
CA VAL A 252 4.05 3.84 9.46
C VAL A 252 3.24 4.79 10.34
N LEU A 253 3.89 5.72 11.05
CA LEU A 253 3.20 6.76 11.82
C LEU A 253 2.36 7.66 10.90
N GLY A 254 2.85 7.96 9.70
CA GLY A 254 2.07 8.67 8.68
C GLY A 254 0.82 7.89 8.26
N LEU A 255 0.89 6.55 8.14
CA LEU A 255 -0.27 5.72 7.84
C LEU A 255 -1.30 5.74 8.97
N ILE A 256 -0.82 5.68 10.22
CA ILE A 256 -1.66 5.84 11.42
C ILE A 256 -2.35 7.21 11.41
N ALA A 257 -1.60 8.28 11.17
CA ALA A 257 -2.13 9.64 11.14
C ALA A 257 -3.19 9.85 10.06
N VAL A 258 -3.01 9.27 8.85
CA VAL A 258 -4.04 9.25 7.80
C VAL A 258 -5.32 8.57 8.29
N ARG A 259 -5.19 7.46 9.01
CA ARG A 259 -6.33 6.66 9.48
C ARG A 259 -7.07 7.32 10.64
N THR A 260 -6.39 8.14 11.43
CA THR A 260 -7.00 8.98 12.48
C THR A 260 -7.46 10.34 11.97
N GLY A 261 -7.24 10.66 10.69
CA GLY A 261 -7.63 11.93 10.07
C GLY A 261 -6.68 13.10 10.32
N ASP A 262 -5.53 12.87 10.96
CA ASP A 262 -4.49 13.88 11.16
C ASP A 262 -3.55 13.96 9.94
N TYR A 263 -4.06 14.58 8.87
CA TYR A 263 -3.30 14.73 7.64
C TYR A 263 -2.07 15.64 7.80
N ALA A 264 -2.06 16.57 8.75
CA ALA A 264 -0.90 17.44 8.98
C ALA A 264 0.26 16.63 9.55
N ALA A 265 0.01 15.80 10.57
CA ALA A 265 1.01 14.86 11.08
C ALA A 265 1.46 13.86 10.01
N ALA A 266 0.53 13.37 9.18
CA ALA A 266 0.86 12.46 8.08
C ALA A 266 1.83 13.11 7.06
N ILE A 267 1.53 14.33 6.60
CA ILE A 267 2.38 15.07 5.64
C ILE A 267 3.77 15.28 6.23
N ASN A 268 3.86 15.73 7.49
CA ASN A 268 5.15 15.96 8.14
C ASN A 268 5.98 14.66 8.24
N ALA A 269 5.35 13.56 8.67
CA ALA A 269 6.03 12.28 8.81
C ALA A 269 6.51 11.74 7.45
N TYR A 270 5.68 11.81 6.41
CA TYR A 270 6.08 11.37 5.08
C TYR A 270 7.13 12.28 4.43
N ALA A 271 7.06 13.59 4.65
CA ALA A 271 8.07 14.53 4.14
C ALA A 271 9.43 14.31 4.78
N GLU A 272 9.48 14.08 6.10
CA GLU A 272 10.72 13.72 6.79
C GLU A 272 11.23 12.34 6.33
N SER A 273 10.34 11.33 6.20
CA SER A 273 10.70 10.03 5.62
C SER A 273 11.26 10.17 4.20
N HIS A 274 10.69 11.03 3.38
CA HIS A 274 11.16 11.31 2.02
C HIS A 274 12.57 11.88 2.03
N GLN A 275 12.80 12.96 2.80
CA GLN A 275 14.11 13.61 2.91
C GLN A 275 15.20 12.65 3.41
N LEU A 276 14.87 11.80 4.39
CA LEU A 276 15.78 10.77 4.89
C LEU A 276 16.12 9.73 3.82
N SER A 277 15.12 9.30 3.04
CA SER A 277 15.29 8.31 1.98
C SER A 277 16.13 8.83 0.82
N GLU A 278 15.95 10.11 0.44
CA GLU A 278 16.80 10.78 -0.55
C GLU A 278 18.26 10.86 -0.08
N ARG A 279 18.50 11.21 1.19
CA ARG A 279 19.85 11.24 1.78
C ARG A 279 20.52 9.86 1.78
N LEU A 280 19.74 8.80 1.88
CA LEU A 280 20.21 7.41 1.82
C LEU A 280 20.43 6.92 0.39
N ALA A 281 19.99 7.69 -0.62
CA ALA A 281 19.86 7.24 -2.01
C ALA A 281 19.08 5.91 -2.14
N ASP A 282 18.07 5.70 -1.28
CA ASP A 282 17.21 4.52 -1.30
C ASP A 282 15.95 4.82 -2.11
N ALA A 283 15.97 4.40 -3.37
CA ALA A 283 14.92 4.66 -4.34
C ALA A 283 13.58 4.03 -3.91
N TYR A 284 13.59 2.83 -3.33
CA TYR A 284 12.36 2.16 -2.88
C TYR A 284 11.66 2.95 -1.77
N ARG A 285 12.41 3.38 -0.75
CA ARG A 285 11.86 4.18 0.36
C ARG A 285 11.38 5.55 -0.12
N THR A 286 12.14 6.19 -1.02
CA THR A 286 11.77 7.48 -1.62
C THR A 286 10.46 7.35 -2.40
N GLY A 287 10.34 6.35 -3.28
CA GLY A 287 9.12 6.08 -4.03
C GLY A 287 7.91 5.82 -3.13
N ARG A 288 8.08 5.06 -2.04
CA ARG A 288 7.02 4.79 -1.06
C ARG A 288 6.57 6.05 -0.32
N ALA A 289 7.50 6.93 0.08
CA ALA A 289 7.18 8.19 0.74
C ALA A 289 6.45 9.15 -0.20
N LEU A 290 6.91 9.27 -1.46
CA LEU A 290 6.27 10.08 -2.50
C LEU A 290 4.85 9.61 -2.81
N TYR A 291 4.65 8.29 -2.97
CA TYR A 291 3.32 7.72 -3.14
C TYR A 291 2.40 8.05 -1.96
N SER A 292 2.92 7.99 -0.74
CA SER A 292 2.16 8.27 0.48
C SER A 292 1.77 9.75 0.57
N LEU A 293 2.70 10.67 0.31
CA LEU A 293 2.42 12.12 0.19
C LEU A 293 1.35 12.38 -0.88
N GLY A 294 1.52 11.81 -2.07
CA GLY A 294 0.57 11.95 -3.16
C GLY A 294 -0.84 11.48 -2.80
N THR A 295 -0.94 10.37 -2.06
CA THR A 295 -2.21 9.85 -1.56
C THR A 295 -2.85 10.78 -0.53
N VAL A 296 -2.07 11.36 0.39
CA VAL A 296 -2.60 12.32 1.38
C VAL A 296 -3.13 13.58 0.72
N TYR A 297 -2.35 14.20 -0.17
CA TYR A 297 -2.79 15.39 -0.90
C TYR A 297 -4.04 15.10 -1.76
N ARG A 298 -4.11 13.93 -2.40
CA ARG A 298 -5.32 13.51 -3.12
C ARG A 298 -6.52 13.39 -2.19
N ASN A 299 -6.35 12.79 -1.01
CA ASN A 299 -7.42 12.66 -0.02
C ASN A 299 -7.85 14.02 0.57
N GLN A 300 -7.09 15.09 0.37
CA GLN A 300 -7.44 16.47 0.70
C GLN A 300 -7.93 17.28 -0.51
N ALA A 301 -8.13 16.63 -1.67
CA ALA A 301 -8.46 17.26 -2.95
C ALA A 301 -7.40 18.25 -3.49
N HIS A 302 -6.17 18.21 -2.98
CA HIS A 302 -5.02 18.97 -3.50
C HIS A 302 -4.37 18.21 -4.67
N TYR A 303 -5.10 18.15 -5.79
CA TYR A 303 -4.75 17.27 -6.92
C TYR A 303 -3.46 17.65 -7.65
N THR A 304 -3.08 18.93 -7.66
CA THR A 304 -1.86 19.41 -8.31
C THR A 304 -0.62 18.89 -7.59
N GLU A 305 -0.56 19.08 -6.26
CA GLU A 305 0.48 18.55 -5.40
C GLU A 305 0.51 17.03 -5.43
N ALA A 306 -0.66 16.39 -5.35
CA ALA A 306 -0.78 14.94 -5.42
C ALA A 306 -0.15 14.37 -6.70
N ARG A 307 -0.47 14.97 -7.86
CA ARG A 307 0.10 14.57 -9.15
C ARG A 307 1.61 14.78 -9.19
N GLY A 308 2.12 15.89 -8.64
CA GLY A 308 3.55 16.16 -8.58
C GLY A 308 4.34 15.09 -7.83
N TYR A 309 3.85 14.64 -6.67
CA TYR A 309 4.47 13.57 -5.90
C TYR A 309 4.30 12.19 -6.56
N LEU A 310 3.11 11.88 -7.07
CA LEU A 310 2.84 10.61 -7.75
C LEU A 310 3.67 10.46 -9.03
N ALA A 311 3.85 11.52 -9.82
CA ALA A 311 4.67 11.49 -11.02
C ALA A 311 6.15 11.17 -10.70
N GLN A 312 6.70 11.76 -9.64
CA GLN A 312 8.06 11.42 -9.17
C GLN A 312 8.14 9.96 -8.70
N GLY A 313 7.17 9.50 -7.92
CA GLY A 313 7.08 8.09 -7.50
C GLY A 313 6.98 7.13 -8.68
N LEU A 314 6.24 7.49 -9.73
CA LEU A 314 6.10 6.70 -10.96
C LEU A 314 7.46 6.57 -11.68
N THR A 315 8.19 7.68 -11.83
CA THR A 315 9.52 7.66 -12.44
C THR A 315 10.45 6.73 -11.69
N ILE A 316 10.47 6.78 -10.36
CA ILE A 316 11.30 5.91 -9.53
C ILE A 316 10.89 4.44 -9.69
N ALA A 317 9.60 4.14 -9.64
CA ALA A 317 9.11 2.77 -9.81
C ALA A 317 9.52 2.18 -11.18
N GLN A 318 9.45 2.99 -12.24
CA GLN A 318 9.86 2.59 -13.58
C GLN A 318 11.38 2.36 -13.69
N GLN A 319 12.19 3.26 -13.12
CA GLN A 319 13.64 3.13 -13.12
C GLN A 319 14.10 1.91 -12.31
N THR A 320 13.49 1.67 -11.15
CA THR A 320 13.81 0.53 -10.28
C THR A 320 13.24 -0.79 -10.80
N GLY A 321 12.25 -0.74 -11.69
CA GLY A 321 11.54 -1.92 -12.16
C GLY A 321 10.55 -2.49 -11.14
N ASP A 322 10.22 -1.73 -10.09
CA ASP A 322 9.19 -2.08 -9.12
C ASP A 322 7.80 -1.88 -9.73
N ARG A 323 7.35 -2.92 -10.44
CA ARG A 323 6.04 -2.92 -11.10
C ARG A 323 4.86 -2.87 -10.14
N HIS A 324 5.02 -3.34 -8.90
CA HIS A 324 3.96 -3.23 -7.89
C HIS A 324 3.76 -1.79 -7.45
N SER A 325 4.86 -1.07 -7.18
CA SER A 325 4.80 0.37 -6.87
C SER A 325 4.29 1.17 -8.08
N GLU A 326 4.71 0.83 -9.29
CA GLU A 326 4.21 1.44 -10.53
C GLU A 326 2.67 1.31 -10.61
N SER A 327 2.15 0.10 -10.45
CA SER A 327 0.72 -0.19 -10.47
C SER A 327 -0.07 0.62 -9.43
N ARG A 328 0.43 0.72 -8.19
CA ARG A 328 -0.20 1.52 -7.12
C ARG A 328 -0.26 3.01 -7.47
N VAL A 329 0.84 3.54 -8.01
CA VAL A 329 0.92 4.95 -8.42
C VAL A 329 -0.01 5.23 -9.59
N LEU A 330 -0.05 4.35 -10.60
CA LEU A 330 -0.96 4.47 -11.73
C LEU A 330 -2.43 4.45 -11.28
N ASN A 331 -2.81 3.57 -10.36
CA ASN A 331 -4.16 3.58 -9.80
C ASN A 331 -4.48 4.92 -9.11
N SER A 332 -3.54 5.46 -8.34
CA SER A 332 -3.75 6.74 -7.65
C SER A 332 -3.80 7.95 -8.59
N LEU A 333 -3.05 7.93 -9.69
CA LEU A 333 -3.18 8.92 -10.77
C LEU A 333 -4.52 8.77 -11.49
N GLY A 334 -4.97 7.53 -11.74
CA GLY A 334 -6.30 7.23 -12.27
C GLY A 334 -7.41 7.84 -11.43
N ASP A 335 -7.32 7.73 -10.11
CA ASP A 335 -8.30 8.33 -9.18
C ASP A 335 -8.35 9.86 -9.35
N ILE A 336 -7.19 10.52 -9.46
CA ILE A 336 -7.11 11.97 -9.69
C ILE A 336 -7.74 12.35 -11.02
N GLU A 337 -7.37 11.66 -12.11
CA GLU A 337 -7.90 11.96 -13.43
C GLU A 337 -9.43 11.73 -13.49
N LEU A 338 -9.93 10.69 -12.80
CA LEU A 338 -11.36 10.45 -12.64
C LEU A 338 -12.05 11.63 -11.93
N TYR A 339 -11.53 12.07 -10.78
CA TYR A 339 -12.12 13.16 -9.99
C TYR A 339 -12.15 14.51 -10.73
N GLN A 340 -11.18 14.75 -11.62
CA GLN A 340 -11.12 15.94 -12.47
C GLN A 340 -11.91 15.80 -13.79
N GLY A 341 -12.52 14.64 -14.03
CA GLY A 341 -13.33 14.36 -15.22
C GLY A 341 -12.51 14.04 -16.48
N ASN A 342 -11.23 13.71 -16.32
CA ASN A 342 -10.33 13.26 -17.39
C ASN A 342 -10.49 11.75 -17.62
N PHE A 343 -11.72 11.33 -17.95
CA PHE A 343 -12.14 9.92 -17.98
C PHE A 343 -11.30 9.02 -18.88
N ARG A 344 -10.83 9.55 -20.02
CA ARG A 344 -9.96 8.79 -20.94
C ARG A 344 -8.63 8.43 -20.29
N GLN A 345 -7.97 9.39 -19.64
CA GLN A 345 -6.69 9.15 -19.00
C GLN A 345 -6.83 8.26 -17.77
N ALA A 346 -7.93 8.41 -17.01
CA ALA A 346 -8.26 7.50 -15.92
C ALA A 346 -8.43 6.05 -16.42
N ARG A 347 -9.18 5.85 -17.52
CA ARG A 347 -9.34 4.53 -18.16
C ARG A 347 -8.00 3.94 -18.58
N ASP A 348 -7.14 4.74 -19.20
CA ASP A 348 -5.82 4.29 -19.66
C ASP A 348 -4.96 3.82 -18.48
N TYR A 349 -4.94 4.57 -17.36
CA TYR A 349 -4.24 4.17 -16.14
C TYR A 349 -4.81 2.89 -15.51
N TYR A 350 -6.14 2.78 -15.35
CA TYR A 350 -6.74 1.58 -14.75
C TYR A 350 -6.58 0.35 -15.64
N THR A 351 -6.56 0.52 -16.97
CA THR A 351 -6.30 -0.58 -17.92
C THR A 351 -4.87 -1.08 -17.75
N ALA A 352 -3.88 -0.18 -17.65
CA ALA A 352 -2.49 -0.57 -17.40
C ALA A 352 -2.33 -1.31 -16.06
N VAL A 353 -3.08 -0.93 -15.02
CA VAL A 353 -3.12 -1.65 -13.73
C VAL A 353 -3.73 -3.04 -13.90
N ALA A 354 -4.85 -3.17 -14.62
CA ALA A 354 -5.52 -4.44 -14.86
C ALA A 354 -4.64 -5.40 -15.67
N ASP A 355 -3.99 -4.91 -16.74
CA ASP A 355 -3.09 -5.70 -17.58
C ASP A 355 -1.89 -6.21 -16.77
N PHE A 356 -1.28 -5.35 -15.96
CA PHE A 356 -0.19 -5.76 -15.07
C PHE A 356 -0.65 -6.82 -14.07
N ALA A 357 -1.77 -6.58 -13.40
CA ALA A 357 -2.34 -7.50 -12.42
C ALA A 357 -2.63 -8.88 -13.02
N ALA A 358 -3.16 -8.92 -14.24
CA ALA A 358 -3.39 -10.16 -14.98
C ALA A 358 -2.08 -10.91 -15.30
N ILE A 359 -1.02 -10.21 -15.70
CA ILE A 359 0.30 -10.81 -16.01
C ILE A 359 0.93 -11.46 -14.77
N VAL A 360 0.86 -10.80 -13.62
CA VAL A 360 1.49 -11.31 -12.37
C VAL A 360 0.56 -12.18 -11.53
N GLY A 361 -0.70 -12.34 -11.94
CA GLY A 361 -1.70 -13.09 -11.20
C GLY A 361 -2.20 -12.40 -9.92
N ASP A 362 -2.05 -11.08 -9.80
CA ASP A 362 -2.59 -10.30 -8.68
C ASP A 362 -4.09 -10.06 -8.86
N ARG A 363 -4.88 -11.07 -8.51
CA ARG A 363 -6.34 -11.06 -8.64
C ARG A 363 -7.02 -9.96 -7.80
N ARG A 364 -6.37 -9.46 -6.74
CA ARG A 364 -6.93 -8.36 -5.92
C ARG A 364 -6.80 -7.03 -6.64
N SER A 365 -5.62 -6.74 -7.22
CA SER A 365 -5.42 -5.52 -8.00
C SER A 365 -6.27 -5.53 -9.28
N GLU A 366 -6.44 -6.68 -9.92
CA GLU A 366 -7.35 -6.86 -11.06
C GLU A 366 -8.80 -6.52 -10.69
N CYS A 367 -9.28 -7.05 -9.56
CA CYS A 367 -10.61 -6.73 -9.03
C CYS A 367 -10.80 -5.22 -8.82
N ILE A 368 -9.82 -4.55 -8.20
CA ILE A 368 -9.88 -3.10 -7.95
C ILE A 368 -9.91 -2.32 -9.27
N ALA A 369 -9.03 -2.66 -10.22
CA ALA A 369 -8.97 -2.01 -11.52
C ALA A 369 -10.27 -2.17 -12.32
N GLN A 370 -10.88 -3.36 -12.30
CA GLN A 370 -12.19 -3.61 -12.92
C GLN A 370 -13.31 -2.77 -12.29
N THR A 371 -13.34 -2.66 -10.96
CA THR A 371 -14.28 -1.74 -10.28
C THR A 371 -14.06 -0.30 -10.75
N ASN A 372 -12.81 0.15 -10.82
CA ASN A 372 -12.49 1.51 -11.26
C ASN A 372 -12.85 1.79 -12.73
N LEU A 373 -12.66 0.81 -13.62
CA LEU A 373 -13.13 0.89 -15.01
C LEU A 373 -14.67 0.96 -15.09
N GLY A 374 -15.37 0.20 -14.24
CA GLY A 374 -16.83 0.29 -14.09
C GLY A 374 -17.29 1.69 -13.62
N ILE A 375 -16.54 2.33 -12.72
CA ILE A 375 -16.81 3.72 -12.30
C ILE A 375 -16.65 4.69 -13.47
N VAL A 376 -15.58 4.57 -14.26
CA VAL A 376 -15.39 5.39 -15.47
C VAL A 376 -16.57 5.20 -16.44
N ALA A 377 -16.99 3.97 -16.69
CA ALA A 377 -18.13 3.68 -17.56
C ALA A 377 -19.44 4.29 -17.02
N ARG A 378 -19.68 4.20 -15.70
CA ARG A 378 -20.85 4.82 -15.04
C ARG A 378 -20.85 6.33 -15.24
N ASP A 379 -19.71 6.99 -14.99
CA ASP A 379 -19.60 8.45 -15.06
C ASP A 379 -19.70 8.98 -16.49
N LEU A 380 -19.34 8.16 -17.49
CA LEU A 380 -19.59 8.42 -18.92
C LEU A 380 -21.03 8.13 -19.36
N GLY A 381 -21.91 7.64 -18.48
CA GLY A 381 -23.29 7.25 -18.78
C GLY A 381 -23.44 5.89 -19.47
N GLN A 382 -22.37 5.09 -19.56
CA GLN A 382 -22.35 3.77 -20.18
C GLN A 382 -22.81 2.69 -19.18
N TYR A 383 -24.05 2.80 -18.71
CA TYR A 383 -24.54 2.01 -17.57
C TYR A 383 -24.50 0.50 -17.78
N ASP A 384 -24.76 0.00 -18.99
CA ASP A 384 -24.73 -1.45 -19.25
C ASP A 384 -23.30 -2.01 -19.24
N THR A 385 -22.31 -1.22 -19.66
CA THR A 385 -20.89 -1.55 -19.48
C THR A 385 -20.54 -1.54 -17.99
N ALA A 386 -20.92 -0.50 -17.25
CA ALA A 386 -20.66 -0.40 -15.82
C ALA A 386 -21.22 -1.59 -15.03
N ILE A 387 -22.47 -2.02 -15.31
CA ILE A 387 -23.07 -3.21 -14.67
C ILE A 387 -22.23 -4.47 -14.92
N ARG A 388 -21.74 -4.66 -16.14
CA ARG A 388 -20.93 -5.83 -16.49
C ARG A 388 -19.60 -5.82 -15.73
N GLU A 389 -18.85 -4.71 -15.80
CA GLU A 389 -17.57 -4.55 -15.08
C GLU A 389 -17.74 -4.76 -13.55
N PHE A 390 -18.78 -4.16 -12.96
CA PHE A 390 -19.04 -4.34 -11.53
C PHE A 390 -19.43 -5.77 -11.17
N ASN A 391 -20.24 -6.47 -11.97
CA ASN A 391 -20.60 -7.86 -11.68
C ASN A 391 -19.41 -8.83 -11.85
N GLU A 392 -18.56 -8.60 -12.84
CA GLU A 392 -17.32 -9.35 -13.03
C GLU A 392 -16.38 -9.15 -11.84
N SER A 393 -16.17 -7.90 -11.43
CA SER A 393 -15.37 -7.56 -10.25
C SER A 393 -15.96 -8.15 -8.95
N LEU A 394 -17.28 -8.09 -8.76
CA LEU A 394 -17.96 -8.68 -7.61
C LEU A 394 -17.80 -10.20 -7.55
N THR A 395 -17.95 -10.87 -8.69
CA THR A 395 -17.75 -12.32 -8.82
C THR A 395 -16.31 -12.69 -8.49
N LEU A 396 -15.35 -11.91 -8.98
CA LEU A 396 -13.93 -12.11 -8.70
C LEU A 396 -13.65 -11.94 -7.20
N ALA A 397 -14.09 -10.83 -6.59
CA ALA A 397 -13.89 -10.53 -5.18
C ALA A 397 -14.38 -11.68 -4.28
N ARG A 398 -15.58 -12.20 -4.55
CA ARG A 398 -16.15 -13.35 -3.83
C ARG A 398 -15.36 -14.63 -4.04
N THR A 399 -14.93 -14.89 -5.28
CA THR A 399 -14.15 -16.10 -5.63
C THR A 399 -12.81 -16.15 -4.91
N ILE A 400 -12.13 -15.02 -4.76
CA ILE A 400 -10.81 -14.95 -4.12
C ILE A 400 -10.87 -14.65 -2.61
N GLY A 401 -12.07 -14.54 -2.04
CA GLY A 401 -12.26 -14.14 -0.64
C GLY A 401 -11.64 -12.78 -0.34
N PHE A 402 -12.04 -11.74 -1.08
CA PHE A 402 -11.60 -10.36 -0.88
C PHE A 402 -12.76 -9.45 -0.42
N PRO A 403 -13.17 -9.51 0.86
CA PRO A 403 -14.35 -8.80 1.39
C PRO A 403 -14.28 -7.28 1.21
N ARG A 404 -13.07 -6.71 1.29
CA ARG A 404 -12.89 -5.26 1.10
C ARG A 404 -13.22 -4.84 -0.32
N GLY A 405 -12.70 -5.56 -1.33
CA GLY A 405 -13.03 -5.31 -2.73
C GLY A 405 -14.52 -5.50 -3.00
N GLU A 406 -15.10 -6.57 -2.47
CA GLU A 406 -16.54 -6.85 -2.54
C GLU A 406 -17.37 -5.67 -2.01
N GLY A 407 -17.07 -5.16 -0.81
CA GLY A 407 -17.76 -4.02 -0.23
C GLY A 407 -17.73 -2.76 -1.11
N TRP A 408 -16.58 -2.44 -1.71
CA TRP A 408 -16.44 -1.28 -2.59
C TRP A 408 -17.22 -1.47 -3.90
N THR A 409 -17.17 -2.65 -4.51
CA THR A 409 -17.96 -2.96 -5.71
C THR A 409 -19.45 -2.92 -5.44
N LEU A 410 -19.91 -3.41 -4.28
CA LEU A 410 -21.31 -3.34 -3.85
C LEU A 410 -21.78 -1.89 -3.64
N CYS A 411 -20.94 -1.01 -3.08
CA CYS A 411 -21.23 0.42 -3.03
C CYS A 411 -21.44 1.01 -4.44
N CYS A 412 -20.58 0.66 -5.40
CA CYS A 412 -20.70 1.12 -6.77
C CYS A 412 -21.98 0.63 -7.45
N LEU A 413 -22.33 -0.65 -7.26
CA LEU A 413 -23.60 -1.22 -7.72
C LEU A 413 -24.80 -0.52 -7.08
N SER A 414 -24.75 -0.27 -5.76
CA SER A 414 -25.82 0.45 -5.07
C SER A 414 -26.09 1.82 -5.70
N LEU A 415 -25.05 2.60 -5.95
CA LEU A 415 -25.18 3.92 -6.56
C LEU A 415 -25.72 3.82 -8.00
N LEU A 416 -25.23 2.85 -8.78
CA LEU A 416 -25.70 2.63 -10.15
C LEU A 416 -27.19 2.23 -10.20
N HIS A 417 -27.62 1.33 -9.31
CA HIS A 417 -29.03 0.94 -9.19
C HIS A 417 -29.90 2.10 -8.69
N PHE A 418 -29.39 2.96 -7.80
CA PHE A 418 -30.08 4.19 -7.40
C PHE A 418 -30.28 5.13 -8.60
N GLN A 419 -29.25 5.37 -9.41
CA GLN A 419 -29.32 6.20 -10.62
C GLN A 419 -30.31 5.63 -11.65
N ARG A 420 -30.46 4.30 -11.72
CA ARG A 420 -31.46 3.59 -12.55
C ARG A 420 -32.86 3.52 -11.91
N ARG A 421 -33.11 4.19 -10.79
CA ARG A 421 -34.36 4.17 -10.00
C ARG A 421 -34.79 2.79 -9.49
N GLN A 422 -33.83 1.88 -9.35
CA GLN A 422 -34.03 0.53 -8.80
C GLN A 422 -33.73 0.55 -7.29
N HIS A 423 -34.52 1.33 -6.54
CA HIS A 423 -34.22 1.67 -5.14
C HIS A 423 -34.15 0.47 -4.18
N ARG A 424 -34.90 -0.60 -4.45
CA ARG A 424 -34.84 -1.84 -3.65
C ARG A 424 -33.51 -2.59 -3.83
N ASP A 425 -33.00 -2.64 -5.06
CA ASP A 425 -31.68 -3.23 -5.33
C ASP A 425 -30.57 -2.36 -4.76
N ALA A 426 -30.67 -1.03 -4.91
CA ALA A 426 -29.74 -0.10 -4.26
C ALA A 426 -29.68 -0.33 -2.74
N LEU A 427 -30.85 -0.43 -2.09
CA LEU A 427 -30.94 -0.70 -0.65
C LEU A 427 -30.28 -2.03 -0.26
N ARG A 428 -30.49 -3.09 -1.06
CA ARG A 428 -29.89 -4.40 -0.82
C ARG A 428 -28.35 -4.32 -0.87
N PHE A 429 -27.81 -3.75 -1.94
CA PHE A 429 -26.37 -3.64 -2.13
C PHE A 429 -25.70 -2.72 -1.09
N ALA A 430 -26.32 -1.59 -0.73
CA ALA A 430 -25.80 -0.71 0.33
C ALA A 430 -25.72 -1.40 1.69
N ARG A 431 -26.75 -2.20 2.06
CA ARG A 431 -26.75 -2.95 3.33
C ARG A 431 -25.71 -4.05 3.35
N GLU A 432 -25.54 -4.77 2.24
CA GLU A 432 -24.52 -5.81 2.11
C GLU A 432 -23.10 -5.21 2.23
N ALA A 433 -22.84 -4.10 1.53
CA ALA A 433 -21.58 -3.37 1.65
C ALA A 433 -21.31 -2.89 3.08
N LEU A 434 -22.32 -2.30 3.74
CA LEU A 434 -22.19 -1.81 5.11
C LEU A 434 -21.86 -2.94 6.09
N ALA A 435 -22.54 -4.09 5.97
CA ALA A 435 -22.28 -5.24 6.84
C ALA A 435 -20.84 -5.78 6.68
N LEU A 436 -20.31 -5.78 5.46
CA LEU A 436 -18.91 -6.15 5.22
C LEU A 436 -17.94 -5.14 5.85
N PHE A 437 -18.18 -3.85 5.67
CA PHE A 437 -17.32 -2.82 6.25
C PHE A 437 -17.40 -2.76 7.77
N ASP A 438 -18.55 -3.06 8.37
CA ASP A 438 -18.71 -3.24 9.81
C ASP A 438 -17.88 -4.41 10.32
N HIS A 439 -17.91 -5.55 9.63
CA HIS A 439 -17.08 -6.71 9.98
C HIS A 439 -15.58 -6.41 9.87
N LEU A 440 -15.18 -5.60 8.88
CA LEU A 440 -13.79 -5.22 8.64
C LEU A 440 -13.31 -4.04 9.52
N GLY A 441 -14.22 -3.32 10.19
CA GLY A 441 -13.90 -2.03 10.82
C GLY A 441 -13.44 -0.95 9.83
N ASP A 442 -13.81 -1.05 8.54
CA ASP A 442 -13.42 -0.08 7.51
C ASP A 442 -14.33 1.17 7.57
N ARG A 443 -13.97 2.12 8.43
CA ARG A 443 -14.69 3.40 8.57
C ARG A 443 -14.86 4.20 7.26
N LEU A 444 -13.92 4.08 6.32
CA LEU A 444 -14.04 4.75 5.02
C LEU A 444 -15.14 4.11 4.20
N GLY A 445 -15.13 2.77 4.13
CA GLY A 445 -16.18 2.00 3.46
C GLY A 445 -17.55 2.19 4.11
N GLN A 446 -17.62 2.23 5.46
CA GLN A 446 -18.84 2.52 6.21
C GLN A 446 -19.46 3.87 5.80
N ALA A 447 -18.64 4.93 5.72
CA ALA A 447 -19.13 6.26 5.34
C ALA A 447 -19.75 6.26 3.92
N PHE A 448 -19.12 5.59 2.95
CA PHE A 448 -19.67 5.44 1.60
C PHE A 448 -20.95 4.61 1.57
N ALA A 449 -20.96 3.47 2.26
CA ALA A 449 -22.14 2.59 2.32
C ALA A 449 -23.33 3.30 2.99
N GLN A 450 -23.09 4.12 4.02
CA GLN A 450 -24.12 4.94 4.68
C GLN A 450 -24.68 6.03 3.74
N THR A 451 -23.83 6.72 2.96
CA THR A 451 -24.31 7.67 1.94
C THR A 451 -25.21 6.97 0.93
N ASN A 452 -24.82 5.79 0.44
CA ASN A 452 -25.60 5.02 -0.52
C ASN A 452 -26.89 4.44 0.08
N LEU A 453 -26.86 4.06 1.35
CA LEU A 453 -28.04 3.66 2.12
C LEU A 453 -29.04 4.81 2.24
N GLY A 454 -28.55 6.02 2.54
CA GLY A 454 -29.34 7.24 2.55
C GLY A 454 -30.03 7.50 1.21
N ARG A 455 -29.27 7.42 0.10
CA ARG A 455 -29.81 7.56 -1.27
C ARG A 455 -30.92 6.55 -1.56
N ALA A 456 -30.70 5.28 -1.20
CA ALA A 456 -31.71 4.24 -1.40
C ALA A 456 -33.01 4.53 -0.62
N TYR A 457 -32.91 4.95 0.64
CA TYR A 457 -34.08 5.34 1.43
C TYR A 457 -34.78 6.58 0.88
N GLN A 458 -34.05 7.57 0.35
CA GLN A 458 -34.65 8.73 -0.32
C GLN A 458 -35.47 8.33 -1.53
N GLY A 459 -34.93 7.46 -2.39
CA GLY A 459 -35.67 6.96 -3.55
C GLY A 459 -36.94 6.20 -3.16
N MET A 460 -36.96 5.59 -1.97
CA MET A 460 -38.15 4.97 -1.38
C MET A 460 -39.04 5.93 -0.59
N ARG A 461 -38.68 7.22 -0.53
CA ARG A 461 -39.34 8.28 0.26
C ARG A 461 -39.40 7.98 1.77
N SER A 462 -38.48 7.15 2.28
CA SER A 462 -38.31 6.92 3.73
C SER A 462 -37.38 7.99 4.32
N TRP A 463 -37.90 9.22 4.43
CA TRP A 463 -37.08 10.40 4.75
C TRP A 463 -36.37 10.33 6.10
N GLN A 464 -36.97 9.69 7.10
CA GLN A 464 -36.37 9.55 8.44
C GLN A 464 -35.22 8.54 8.46
N ASP A 465 -35.33 7.45 7.69
CA ASP A 465 -34.23 6.49 7.54
C ASP A 465 -33.10 7.09 6.71
N ALA A 466 -33.45 7.83 5.64
CA ALA A 466 -32.51 8.57 4.82
C ALA A 466 -31.69 9.57 5.65
N GLN A 467 -32.36 10.40 6.45
CA GLN A 467 -31.67 11.35 7.32
C GLN A 467 -30.69 10.64 8.25
N ARG A 468 -31.12 9.57 8.95
CA ARG A 468 -30.25 8.83 9.87
C ARG A 468 -28.99 8.30 9.19
N ALA A 469 -29.12 7.76 7.98
CA ALA A 469 -28.00 7.25 7.22
C ALA A 469 -27.04 8.38 6.79
N PHE A 470 -27.55 9.53 6.33
CA PHE A 470 -26.71 10.66 5.96
C PHE A 470 -26.05 11.36 7.15
N ASP A 471 -26.74 11.48 8.28
CA ASP A 471 -26.16 12.02 9.52
C ASP A 471 -24.96 11.15 9.96
N GLU A 472 -25.10 9.83 9.90
CA GLU A 472 -24.02 8.90 10.21
C GLU A 472 -22.87 8.97 9.19
N ALA A 473 -23.18 9.02 7.89
CA ALA A 473 -22.18 9.20 6.84
C ALA A 473 -21.37 10.48 7.05
N LYS A 474 -22.06 11.61 7.30
CA LYS A 474 -21.43 12.91 7.59
C LYS A 474 -20.55 12.81 8.83
N ARG A 475 -21.06 12.26 9.94
CA ARG A 475 -20.29 12.07 11.18
C ARG A 475 -18.99 11.30 10.94
N LEU A 476 -19.05 10.19 10.19
CA LEU A 476 -17.87 9.39 9.85
C LEU A 476 -16.87 10.17 9.00
N ARG A 477 -17.32 10.93 7.99
CA ARG A 477 -16.45 11.78 7.16
C ARG A 477 -15.72 12.84 7.95
N PHE A 478 -16.40 13.53 8.87
CA PHE A 478 -15.78 14.52 9.75
C PHE A 478 -14.74 13.88 10.69
N ALA A 479 -15.06 12.71 11.26
CA ALA A 479 -14.11 11.96 12.10
C ALA A 479 -12.85 11.48 11.33
N LEU A 480 -12.94 11.36 10.00
CA LEU A 480 -11.83 10.99 9.12
C LEU A 480 -11.08 12.20 8.53
N GLY A 481 -11.42 13.43 8.93
CA GLY A 481 -10.84 14.65 8.39
C GLY A 481 -11.23 14.92 6.93
N GLN A 482 -12.33 14.35 6.44
CA GLN A 482 -12.79 14.44 5.04
C GLN A 482 -14.09 15.26 4.89
N PRO A 483 -14.17 16.51 5.38
CA PRO A 483 -15.40 17.30 5.31
C PRO A 483 -15.85 17.58 3.87
N HIS A 484 -14.91 17.67 2.92
CA HIS A 484 -15.22 17.84 1.50
C HIS A 484 -16.05 16.69 0.91
N LEU A 485 -15.85 15.44 1.39
CA LEU A 485 -16.65 14.28 0.98
C LEU A 485 -17.98 14.18 1.73
N ALA A 486 -18.21 15.00 2.75
CA ALA A 486 -19.50 15.05 3.45
C ALA A 486 -20.56 15.80 2.64
N ILE A 487 -20.18 16.55 1.60
CA ILE A 487 -21.09 17.36 0.80
C ILE A 487 -22.23 16.54 0.16
N GLU A 488 -21.97 15.29 -0.20
CA GLU A 488 -22.98 14.38 -0.74
C GLU A 488 -23.98 13.94 0.33
N ALA A 489 -23.52 13.71 1.55
CA ALA A 489 -24.38 13.41 2.67
C ALA A 489 -25.21 14.64 3.05
N THR A 490 -24.60 15.84 3.09
CA THR A 490 -25.30 17.11 3.31
C THR A 490 -26.35 17.38 2.22
N THR A 491 -26.05 17.06 0.96
CA THR A 491 -27.02 17.11 -0.15
C THR A 491 -28.19 16.16 0.11
N GLY A 492 -27.89 14.94 0.57
CA GLY A 492 -28.90 13.98 1.00
C GLY A 492 -29.78 14.50 2.14
N LEU A 493 -29.19 15.15 3.14
CA LEU A 493 -29.92 15.77 4.25
C LEU A 493 -30.84 16.90 3.77
N ALA A 494 -30.38 17.74 2.84
CA ALA A 494 -31.20 18.80 2.25
C ALA A 494 -32.46 18.23 1.58
N VAL A 495 -32.30 17.20 0.74
CA VAL A 495 -33.43 16.52 0.06
C VAL A 495 -34.35 15.82 1.08
N ALA A 496 -33.79 15.17 2.11
CA ALA A 496 -34.60 14.50 3.13
C ALA A 496 -35.39 15.50 4.01
N ALA A 497 -34.83 16.67 4.31
CA ALA A 497 -35.53 17.75 5.00
C ALA A 497 -36.66 18.31 4.13
N TRP A 498 -36.38 18.58 2.84
CA TRP A 498 -37.39 19.04 1.89
C TRP A 498 -38.55 18.05 1.75
N GLY A 499 -38.26 16.76 1.59
CA GLY A 499 -39.27 15.70 1.48
C GLY A 499 -40.17 15.52 2.71
N ARG A 500 -39.73 15.99 3.89
CA ARG A 500 -40.54 16.05 5.12
C ARG A 500 -41.37 17.32 5.26
N GLY A 501 -41.27 18.25 4.32
CA GLY A 501 -41.91 19.56 4.42
C GLY A 501 -41.20 20.50 5.40
N ASP A 502 -39.89 20.37 5.57
CA ASP A 502 -39.06 21.23 6.41
C ASP A 502 -38.11 22.09 5.56
N PRO A 503 -38.63 23.16 4.94
CA PRO A 503 -37.85 24.01 4.04
C PRO A 503 -36.75 24.79 4.77
N VAL A 504 -36.88 25.02 6.07
CA VAL A 504 -35.89 25.76 6.87
C VAL A 504 -34.62 24.94 7.02
N ASN A 505 -34.74 23.67 7.43
CA ASN A 505 -33.58 22.79 7.52
C ASN A 505 -33.04 22.41 6.14
N ALA A 506 -33.89 22.27 5.12
CA ALA A 506 -33.46 22.06 3.75
C ALA A 506 -32.57 23.21 3.26
N LEU A 507 -33.00 24.47 3.49
CA LEU A 507 -32.20 25.65 3.16
C LEU A 507 -30.91 25.71 3.98
N ALA A 508 -30.94 25.38 5.28
CA ALA A 508 -29.74 25.37 6.11
C ALA A 508 -28.64 24.43 5.58
N HIS A 509 -29.03 23.24 5.09
CA HIS A 509 -28.08 22.34 4.43
C HIS A 509 -27.60 22.87 3.07
N VAL A 510 -28.47 23.55 2.30
CA VAL A 510 -28.06 24.23 1.07
C VAL A 510 -27.05 25.34 1.36
N GLU A 511 -27.23 26.14 2.42
CA GLU A 511 -26.25 27.16 2.82
C GLU A 511 -24.89 26.54 3.18
N GLU A 512 -24.87 25.39 3.85
CA GLU A 512 -23.65 24.65 4.13
C GLU A 512 -22.93 24.22 2.84
N ILE A 513 -23.67 23.72 1.86
CA ILE A 513 -23.14 23.32 0.55
C ILE A 513 -22.60 24.53 -0.20
N LEU A 514 -23.35 25.64 -0.29
CA LEU A 514 -22.91 26.87 -0.94
C LEU A 514 -21.68 27.47 -0.26
N GLY A 515 -21.63 27.41 1.07
CA GLY A 515 -20.46 27.81 1.87
C GLY A 515 -19.19 27.09 1.45
N TYR A 516 -19.28 25.79 1.14
CA TYR A 516 -18.17 25.02 0.60
C TYR A 516 -17.82 25.42 -0.84
N LEU A 517 -18.82 25.60 -1.71
CA LEU A 517 -18.62 25.97 -3.13
C LEU A 517 -17.93 27.33 -3.31
N TYR A 518 -18.06 28.25 -2.35
CA TYR A 518 -17.35 29.54 -2.40
C TYR A 518 -15.81 29.42 -2.36
N GLY A 519 -15.27 28.31 -1.84
CA GLY A 519 -13.82 28.12 -1.69
C GLY A 519 -13.26 26.86 -2.34
N ALA A 520 -14.12 25.98 -2.88
CA ALA A 520 -13.73 24.68 -3.39
C ALA A 520 -14.62 24.22 -4.55
N THR A 521 -14.11 23.31 -5.36
CA THR A 521 -14.87 22.68 -6.45
C THR A 521 -15.50 21.36 -5.98
N LEU A 522 -16.47 20.85 -6.75
CA LEU A 522 -17.01 19.49 -6.57
C LEU A 522 -16.12 18.41 -7.23
N GLU A 523 -14.87 18.71 -7.58
CA GLU A 523 -13.93 17.70 -8.05
C GLU A 523 -13.67 16.67 -6.92
N GLY A 524 -14.01 15.41 -7.15
CA GLY A 524 -13.97 14.35 -6.14
C GLY A 524 -15.34 13.88 -5.64
N SER A 525 -16.42 14.63 -5.91
CA SER A 525 -17.77 14.11 -5.71
C SER A 525 -18.10 13.05 -6.75
N GLU A 526 -18.73 11.96 -6.32
CA GLU A 526 -19.30 10.91 -7.17
C GLU A 526 -20.55 11.39 -7.93
N VAL A 527 -21.29 12.36 -7.38
CA VAL A 527 -22.55 12.86 -7.97
C VAL A 527 -22.66 14.40 -7.98
N PRO A 528 -21.70 15.12 -8.60
CA PRO A 528 -21.69 16.58 -8.60
C PRO A 528 -22.96 17.20 -9.22
N SER A 529 -23.56 16.55 -10.23
CA SER A 529 -24.85 16.96 -10.81
C SER A 529 -25.97 17.02 -9.77
N THR A 530 -26.02 16.02 -8.88
CA THR A 530 -27.04 15.92 -7.83
C THR A 530 -26.91 17.03 -6.81
N VAL A 531 -25.68 17.42 -6.46
CA VAL A 531 -25.40 18.53 -5.54
C VAL A 531 -25.95 19.84 -6.12
N TYR A 532 -25.53 20.20 -7.33
CA TYR A 532 -26.00 21.41 -7.99
C TYR A 532 -27.52 21.43 -8.21
N ALA A 533 -28.09 20.32 -8.68
CA ALA A 533 -29.53 20.21 -8.92
C ALA A 533 -30.34 20.42 -7.63
N THR A 534 -29.89 19.84 -6.52
CA THR A 534 -30.54 20.00 -5.21
C THR A 534 -30.52 21.45 -4.75
N CYS A 535 -29.34 22.10 -4.78
CA CYS A 535 -29.21 23.51 -4.42
C CYS A 535 -30.10 24.40 -5.29
N TYR A 536 -30.06 24.21 -6.61
CA TYR A 536 -30.87 24.96 -7.55
C TYR A 536 -32.37 24.83 -7.26
N GLN A 537 -32.87 23.59 -7.09
CA GLN A 537 -34.29 23.31 -6.91
C GLN A 537 -34.84 23.88 -5.60
N ILE A 538 -34.12 23.71 -4.49
CA ILE A 538 -34.55 24.23 -3.20
C ILE A 538 -34.55 25.76 -3.23
N LEU A 539 -33.51 26.39 -3.76
CA LEU A 539 -33.45 27.86 -3.91
C LEU A 539 -34.57 28.38 -4.81
N GLN A 540 -34.79 27.72 -5.96
CA GLN A 540 -35.84 28.10 -6.90
C GLN A 540 -37.23 28.00 -6.26
N ALA A 541 -37.51 26.89 -5.55
CA ALA A 541 -38.79 26.68 -4.88
C ALA A 541 -39.05 27.70 -3.76
N LEU A 542 -37.99 28.24 -3.16
CA LEU A 542 -38.06 29.31 -2.15
C LEU A 542 -38.04 30.72 -2.75
N GLY A 543 -37.96 30.86 -4.09
CA GLY A 543 -37.88 32.15 -4.76
C GLY A 543 -36.57 32.89 -4.54
N ASP A 544 -35.49 32.17 -4.20
CA ASP A 544 -34.19 32.76 -3.93
C ASP A 544 -33.46 33.12 -5.23
N PRO A 545 -33.01 34.38 -5.42
CA PRO A 545 -32.37 34.82 -6.65
C PRO A 545 -31.04 34.10 -6.95
N ARG A 546 -30.39 33.48 -5.94
CA ARG A 546 -29.14 32.72 -6.12
C ARG A 546 -29.34 31.47 -6.97
N ALA A 547 -30.56 30.97 -7.15
CA ALA A 547 -30.85 29.80 -7.98
C ALA A 547 -30.24 29.93 -9.39
N ALA A 548 -30.37 31.11 -10.02
CA ALA A 548 -29.82 31.34 -11.35
C ALA A 548 -28.29 31.21 -11.41
N ALA A 549 -27.59 31.66 -10.36
CA ALA A 549 -26.14 31.54 -10.28
C ALA A 549 -25.70 30.07 -10.11
N VAL A 550 -26.38 29.31 -9.23
CA VAL A 550 -26.11 27.87 -9.05
C VAL A 550 -26.33 27.09 -10.34
N PHE A 551 -27.39 27.41 -11.09
CA PHE A 551 -27.65 26.78 -12.38
C PHE A 551 -26.54 27.05 -13.40
N ALA A 552 -26.11 28.31 -13.53
CA ALA A 552 -25.03 28.69 -14.43
C ALA A 552 -23.69 28.01 -14.07
N GLU A 553 -23.40 27.88 -12.78
CA GLU A 553 -22.20 27.18 -12.30
C GLU A 553 -22.25 25.68 -12.62
N ALA A 554 -23.41 25.04 -12.45
CA ALA A 554 -23.63 23.65 -12.83
C ALA A 554 -23.41 23.41 -14.33
N GLU A 555 -23.95 24.29 -15.18
CA GLU A 555 -23.74 24.23 -16.63
C GLU A 555 -22.27 24.40 -16.99
N ALA A 556 -21.58 25.38 -16.41
CA ALA A 556 -20.16 25.61 -16.63
C ALA A 556 -19.31 24.39 -16.22
N PHE A 557 -19.63 23.76 -15.09
CA PHE A 557 -18.96 22.54 -14.63
C PHE A 557 -19.11 21.38 -15.61
N HIS A 558 -20.35 21.11 -16.06
CA HIS A 558 -20.61 20.02 -17.01
C HIS A 558 -20.03 20.30 -18.39
N GLN A 559 -20.10 21.54 -18.88
CA GLN A 559 -19.49 21.94 -20.15
C GLN A 559 -17.97 21.79 -20.10
N SER A 560 -17.32 22.18 -19.00
CA SER A 560 -15.87 22.03 -18.81
C SER A 560 -15.43 20.57 -18.92
N ARG A 561 -16.14 19.63 -18.28
CA ARG A 561 -15.86 18.20 -18.39
C ARG A 561 -16.19 17.65 -19.78
N ALA A 562 -17.33 18.04 -20.35
CA ALA A 562 -17.74 17.60 -21.69
C ALA A 562 -16.77 18.07 -22.78
N ALA A 563 -16.15 19.24 -22.63
CA ALA A 563 -15.16 19.76 -23.58
C ALA A 563 -13.90 18.90 -23.68
N ARG A 564 -13.63 18.04 -22.69
CA ARG A 564 -12.51 17.08 -22.70
C ARG A 564 -12.86 15.74 -23.35
N LEU A 565 -14.13 15.57 -23.72
CA LEU A 565 -14.67 14.39 -24.39
C LEU A 565 -14.91 14.68 -25.87
N ALA A 566 -14.96 13.64 -26.69
CA ALA A 566 -15.20 13.76 -28.12
C ALA A 566 -16.30 12.81 -28.60
N GLY A 567 -17.05 13.23 -29.61
CA GLY A 567 -18.03 12.39 -30.31
C GLY A 567 -19.13 11.85 -29.39
N ASP A 568 -19.31 10.53 -29.41
CA ASP A 568 -20.42 9.85 -28.73
C ASP A 568 -20.27 9.85 -27.20
N GLU A 569 -19.04 9.81 -26.68
CA GLU A 569 -18.76 9.88 -25.24
C GLU A 569 -19.24 11.23 -24.67
N GLN A 570 -18.98 12.33 -25.39
CA GLN A 570 -19.42 13.66 -24.99
C GLN A 570 -20.96 13.75 -24.93
N ARG A 571 -21.65 13.22 -25.94
CA ARG A 571 -23.12 13.22 -26.00
C ARG A 571 -23.73 12.38 -24.88
N THR A 572 -23.16 11.19 -24.64
CA THR A 572 -23.64 10.27 -23.60
C THR A 572 -23.44 10.86 -22.20
N TYR A 573 -22.28 11.45 -21.94
CA TYR A 573 -21.99 12.13 -20.68
C TYR A 573 -22.96 13.29 -20.40
N LEU A 574 -23.21 14.16 -21.40
CA LEU A 574 -24.14 15.28 -21.24
C LEU A 574 -25.58 14.81 -21.01
N ALA A 575 -26.03 13.78 -21.73
CA ALA A 575 -27.36 13.20 -21.55
C ALA A 575 -27.52 12.59 -20.15
N ALA A 576 -26.53 11.85 -19.68
CA ALA A 576 -26.52 11.27 -18.34
C ALA A 576 -26.50 12.34 -17.24
N SER A 577 -25.70 13.40 -17.41
CA SER A 577 -25.63 14.53 -16.48
C SER A 577 -26.97 15.27 -16.38
N GLN A 578 -27.65 15.49 -17.50
CA GLN A 578 -28.99 16.08 -17.53
C GLN A 578 -30.04 15.17 -16.88
N GLN A 579 -30.01 13.87 -17.18
CA GLN A 579 -30.92 12.91 -16.55
C GLN A 579 -30.73 12.83 -15.04
N ALA A 580 -29.49 12.86 -14.55
CA ALA A 580 -29.20 12.88 -13.11
C ALA A 580 -29.79 14.12 -12.41
N SER A 581 -29.75 15.28 -13.08
CA SER A 581 -30.37 16.52 -12.58
C SER A 581 -31.90 16.47 -12.56
N ILE A 582 -32.51 15.82 -13.55
CA ILE A 582 -33.97 15.67 -13.65
C ILE A 582 -34.48 14.58 -12.68
N ALA A 583 -33.75 13.49 -12.48
CA ALA A 583 -34.21 12.36 -11.68
C ALA A 583 -34.47 12.65 -10.19
N LEU A 584 -34.01 13.79 -9.66
CA LEU A 584 -34.30 14.24 -8.30
C LEU A 584 -35.62 15.02 -8.19
N THR A 585 -36.23 15.39 -9.33
CA THR A 585 -37.47 16.18 -9.40
C THR A 585 -38.76 15.35 -9.40
N GLU A 586 -38.68 14.04 -9.58
CA GLU A 586 -39.81 13.09 -9.67
C GLU A 586 -39.80 12.08 -8.51
#